data_AF-A0A8I2KNE7-F1
#
_entry.id   AF-A0A8I2KNE7-F1
#
_cell.length_a   1.000
_cell.length_b   1.000
_cell.length_c   1.000
_cell.angle_alpha   90.00
_cell.angle_beta   90.00
_cell.angle_gamma   90.00
#
_symmetry.space_group_name_H-M   'P 1'
#
loop_
_entity.id
_entity.type
_entity.pdbx_description
1 polymer ?
#
loop_
_entity_poly.entity_id
_entity_poly.type
_entity_poly.pdbx_seq_one_letter_code
_entity_poly.pdbx_strand_id
1 'polypeptide(L)'
;GEIEKGLDAYAQQGHLIEAATRDEIIDRIVADWSEARKLAIETSVLEGNDGRLRGDELLVLAHTNADVKRLNEALRSVMTGEGQLGESRSFRAERGAREFAAGDRIIFLENARFLEPRAPRLGPQYVKNGMLGTVVSTGDKRGEVLLSVRLDNGRDVVLSEDSYRNVDHGYAATIHKSQGATVERTFVLATGMMDQHLTYVSMTRHRDRADLYAAKEDFEARPEWGRKPRVDHAAGVTGELVETGQAKFRPNDQDADDSPYADVKTEDGSVHRLWGVSLPKALEESGISEGDTVTLRRDGVERVKVQVPIVDEQTGQKRFEEREVDRNVWTAKRIETAEARLERVERESHRPDVFKQLVERLSRSGAKTTTLDFESEASYQAHADDFARRRGIDTLSQAAAGMEEEVSRRWAWIAEKREQVAELWERASMA
;
A
#
# COMPACT_ATOMS: atom_id res chain seq x y z
N GLY A 1 -7.75 -15.48 5.32
CA GLY A 1 -8.88 -14.93 6.10
C GLY A 1 -9.53 -13.83 5.30
N GLU A 2 -10.74 -13.41 5.67
CA GLU A 2 -11.42 -12.28 5.01
C GLU A 2 -10.83 -10.96 5.54
N ILE A 3 -9.79 -10.43 4.87
CA ILE A 3 -9.08 -9.23 5.32
C ILE A 3 -9.99 -8.01 5.35
N GLU A 4 -10.87 -7.87 4.37
CA GLU A 4 -11.83 -6.76 4.32
C GLU A 4 -12.65 -6.66 5.60
N LYS A 5 -13.25 -7.77 6.06
CA LYS A 5 -14.02 -7.78 7.31
C LYS A 5 -13.15 -7.49 8.53
N GLY A 6 -11.91 -7.96 8.52
CA GLY A 6 -10.94 -7.67 9.58
C GLY A 6 -10.61 -6.18 9.65
N LEU A 7 -10.20 -5.57 8.53
CA LEU A 7 -9.90 -4.15 8.44
C LEU A 7 -11.12 -3.29 8.75
N ASP A 8 -12.32 -3.69 8.31
CA ASP A 8 -13.57 -2.99 8.60
C ASP A 8 -13.83 -2.94 10.12
N ALA A 9 -13.58 -4.05 10.84
CA ALA A 9 -13.71 -4.08 12.29
C ALA A 9 -12.73 -3.13 12.99
N TYR A 10 -11.49 -3.01 12.52
CA TYR A 10 -10.54 -2.02 13.04
C TYR A 10 -10.97 -0.59 12.71
N ALA A 11 -11.45 -0.34 11.49
CA ALA A 11 -11.94 0.97 11.08
C ALA A 11 -13.15 1.43 11.92
N GLN A 12 -14.10 0.54 12.20
CA GLN A 12 -15.26 0.83 13.07
C GLN A 12 -14.86 1.25 14.50
N GLN A 13 -13.73 0.73 15.00
CA GLN A 13 -13.18 1.08 16.32
C GLN A 13 -12.19 2.25 16.27
N GLY A 14 -11.98 2.88 15.11
CA GLY A 14 -11.04 3.99 14.95
C GLY A 14 -9.56 3.57 15.00
N HIS A 15 -9.26 2.30 14.75
CA HIS A 15 -7.91 1.73 14.75
C HIS A 15 -7.28 1.64 13.36
N LEU A 16 -7.88 2.28 12.36
CA LEU A 16 -7.29 2.49 11.05
C LEU A 16 -7.11 4.00 10.85
N ILE A 17 -5.85 4.43 10.83
CA ILE A 17 -5.46 5.83 10.79
C ILE A 17 -4.82 6.12 9.44
N GLU A 18 -5.25 7.20 8.78
CA GLU A 18 -4.68 7.67 7.53
C GLU A 18 -4.05 9.05 7.65
N ALA A 19 -3.05 9.32 6.81
CA ALA A 19 -2.47 10.63 6.59
C ALA A 19 -2.13 10.81 5.11
N ALA A 20 -1.89 12.03 4.63
CA ALA A 20 -1.59 12.23 3.21
C ALA A 20 -0.21 11.67 2.86
N THR A 21 0.79 11.96 3.70
CA THR A 21 2.20 11.60 3.44
C THR A 21 2.75 10.61 4.46
N ARG A 22 3.86 9.95 4.10
CA ARG A 22 4.59 9.04 4.99
C ARG A 22 5.22 9.76 6.17
N ASP A 23 5.55 11.03 6.02
CA ASP A 23 6.14 11.83 7.10
C ASP A 23 5.09 12.13 8.16
N GLU A 24 3.91 12.57 7.74
CA GLU A 24 2.76 12.81 8.63
C GLU A 24 2.32 11.54 9.35
N ILE A 25 2.28 10.39 8.66
CA ILE A 25 1.86 9.15 9.33
C ILE A 25 2.89 8.67 10.34
N ILE A 26 4.18 8.86 10.10
CA ILE A 26 5.25 8.54 11.05
C ILE A 26 5.14 9.44 12.29
N ASP A 27 4.95 10.75 12.09
CA ASP A 27 4.75 11.69 13.20
C ASP A 27 3.50 11.32 14.02
N ARG A 28 2.44 10.87 13.35
CA ARG A 28 1.23 10.37 14.01
C ARG A 28 1.49 9.11 14.85
N ILE A 29 2.23 8.14 14.32
CA ILE A 29 2.64 6.94 15.06
C ILE A 29 3.43 7.33 16.30
N VAL A 30 4.37 8.25 16.16
CA VAL A 30 5.21 8.73 17.28
C VAL A 30 4.36 9.40 18.35
N ALA A 31 3.42 10.25 17.97
CA ALA A 31 2.51 10.92 18.91
C ALA A 31 1.63 9.90 19.66
N ASP A 32 0.97 9.00 18.93
CA ASP A 32 0.08 7.99 19.54
C ASP A 32 0.87 7.00 20.43
N TRP A 33 2.10 6.66 20.05
CA TRP A 33 3.00 5.85 20.88
C TRP A 33 3.39 6.56 22.17
N SER A 34 3.72 7.85 22.09
CA SER A 34 4.08 8.66 23.27
C SER A 34 2.93 8.81 24.25
N GLU A 35 1.70 9.00 23.75
CA GLU A 35 0.49 9.01 24.58
C GLU A 35 0.24 7.65 25.22
N ALA A 36 0.33 6.56 24.44
CA ALA A 36 0.19 5.20 24.96
C ALA A 36 1.23 4.88 26.04
N ARG A 37 2.46 5.36 25.88
CA ARG A 37 3.54 5.20 26.86
C ARG A 37 3.20 5.89 28.17
N LYS A 38 2.70 7.13 28.12
CA LYS A 38 2.29 7.88 29.32
C LYS A 38 1.19 7.16 30.07
N LEU A 39 0.16 6.70 29.37
CA LEU A 39 -0.93 5.93 29.95
C LEU A 39 -0.44 4.62 30.57
N ALA A 40 0.45 3.88 29.90
CA ALA A 40 1.01 2.64 30.44
C ALA A 40 1.84 2.87 31.72
N ILE A 41 2.59 3.97 31.78
CA ILE A 41 3.33 4.37 32.98
C ILE A 41 2.36 4.73 34.12
N GLU A 42 1.34 5.53 33.84
CA GLU A 42 0.31 5.90 34.83
C GLU A 42 -0.40 4.67 35.39
N THR A 43 -0.82 3.73 34.52
CA THR A 43 -1.42 2.46 34.93
C THR A 43 -0.46 1.64 35.80
N SER A 44 0.81 1.53 35.42
CA SER A 44 1.84 0.83 36.19
C SER A 44 2.00 1.43 37.60
N VAL A 45 1.99 2.77 37.73
CA VAL A 45 2.03 3.46 39.03
C VAL A 45 0.76 3.20 39.85
N LEU A 46 -0.43 3.25 39.23
CA LEU A 46 -1.69 3.00 39.91
C LEU A 46 -1.80 1.56 40.44
N GLU A 47 -1.21 0.59 39.74
CA GLU A 47 -1.10 -0.80 40.17
C GLU A 47 -0.03 -1.02 41.26
N GLY A 48 0.66 0.03 41.69
CA GLY A 48 1.66 -0.01 42.77
C GLY A 48 3.06 -0.43 42.33
N ASN A 49 3.33 -0.45 41.02
CA ASN A 49 4.67 -0.69 40.48
C ASN A 49 5.48 0.62 40.45
N ASP A 50 6.77 0.52 40.12
CA ASP A 50 7.72 1.66 40.12
C ASP A 50 7.55 2.63 38.93
N GLY A 51 6.43 2.52 38.18
CA GLY A 51 6.17 3.30 36.97
C GLY A 51 7.06 2.94 35.79
N ARG A 52 7.86 1.87 35.88
CA ARG A 52 8.64 1.38 34.74
C ARG A 52 7.77 0.45 33.91
N LEU A 53 7.98 0.52 32.59
CA LEU A 53 7.40 -0.43 31.65
C LEU A 53 8.19 -1.75 31.70
N ARG A 54 7.48 -2.87 31.63
CA ARG A 54 8.02 -4.24 31.62
C ARG A 54 8.74 -4.57 30.32
N GLY A 55 8.45 -3.83 29.25
CA GLY A 55 9.06 -3.93 27.93
C GLY A 55 8.15 -4.60 26.89
N ASP A 56 7.12 -5.34 27.30
CA ASP A 56 6.15 -5.98 26.41
C ASP A 56 4.87 -5.16 26.22
N GLU A 57 4.83 -3.89 26.65
CA GLU A 57 3.64 -3.05 26.50
C GLU A 57 3.48 -2.51 25.06
N LEU A 58 4.54 -1.95 24.47
CA LEU A 58 4.44 -1.20 23.22
C LEU A 58 5.47 -1.66 22.18
N LEU A 59 5.04 -1.88 20.94
CA LEU A 59 5.94 -2.14 19.82
C LEU A 59 5.43 -1.51 18.51
N VAL A 60 6.32 -0.80 17.82
CA VAL A 60 6.04 -0.32 16.46
C VAL A 60 6.54 -1.34 15.43
N LEU A 61 5.71 -1.66 14.44
CA LEU A 61 5.99 -2.63 13.40
C LEU A 61 5.99 -1.96 12.03
N ALA A 62 7.04 -2.22 11.25
CA ALA A 62 7.10 -1.78 9.86
C ALA A 62 7.64 -2.90 8.96
N HIS A 63 7.43 -2.77 7.65
CA HIS A 63 7.90 -3.78 6.71
C HIS A 63 9.39 -3.61 6.37
N THR A 64 9.84 -2.39 6.07
CA THR A 64 11.22 -2.15 5.60
C THR A 64 12.18 -1.77 6.71
N ASN A 65 13.47 -2.11 6.55
CA ASN A 65 14.50 -1.67 7.50
C ASN A 65 14.70 -0.14 7.51
N ALA A 66 14.39 0.54 6.39
CA ALA A 66 14.50 1.99 6.30
C ALA A 66 13.43 2.66 7.19
N ASP A 67 12.19 2.19 7.13
CA ASP A 67 11.11 2.69 7.97
C ASP A 67 11.39 2.39 9.45
N VAL A 68 11.86 1.18 9.76
CA VAL A 68 12.26 0.82 11.13
C VAL A 68 13.35 1.74 11.67
N LYS A 69 14.35 2.09 10.84
CA LYS A 69 15.39 3.03 11.25
C LYS A 69 14.79 4.41 11.55
N ARG A 70 13.96 4.93 10.63
CA ARG A 70 13.32 6.25 10.77
C ARG A 70 12.42 6.32 12.01
N LEU A 71 11.62 5.29 12.26
CA LEU A 71 10.76 5.18 13.43
C LEU A 71 11.57 5.10 14.73
N ASN A 72 12.63 4.28 14.78
CA ASN A 72 13.49 4.20 15.96
C ASN A 72 14.16 5.55 16.28
N GLU A 73 14.65 6.25 15.25
CA GLU A 73 15.25 7.58 15.41
C GLU A 73 14.23 8.60 15.94
N ALA A 74 13.02 8.63 15.38
CA ALA A 74 11.96 9.54 15.81
C ALA A 74 11.49 9.25 17.26
N LEU A 75 11.25 7.98 17.61
CA LEU A 75 10.84 7.57 18.95
C LEU A 75 11.93 7.84 19.99
N ARG A 76 13.20 7.58 19.66
CA ARG A 76 14.33 7.90 20.55
C ARG A 76 14.49 9.41 20.74
N SER A 77 14.23 10.21 19.70
CA SER A 77 14.23 11.68 19.79
C SER A 77 13.22 12.15 20.83
N VAL A 78 12.00 11.60 20.83
CA VAL A 78 11.00 11.92 21.86
C VAL A 78 11.48 11.51 23.25
N MET A 79 12.01 10.30 23.41
CA MET A 79 12.55 9.83 24.70
C MET A 79 13.68 10.72 25.22
N THR A 80 14.52 11.25 24.32
CA THR A 80 15.58 12.22 24.65
C THR A 80 14.98 13.56 25.08
N GLY A 81 14.02 14.10 24.31
CA GLY A 81 13.37 15.38 24.58
C GLY A 81 12.55 15.38 25.88
N GLU A 82 11.97 14.24 26.26
CA GLU A 82 11.26 14.06 27.54
C GLU A 82 12.19 13.72 28.72
N GLY A 83 13.52 13.71 28.52
CA GLY A 83 14.51 13.44 29.56
C GLY A 83 14.42 12.02 30.14
N GLN A 84 13.88 11.07 29.37
CA GLN A 84 13.66 9.68 29.80
C GLN A 84 14.89 8.79 29.61
N LEU A 85 15.92 9.31 28.93
CA LEU A 85 17.18 8.63 28.67
C LEU A 85 18.29 9.20 29.54
N GLY A 86 19.12 8.30 30.07
CA GLY A 86 20.32 8.65 30.83
C GLY A 86 21.50 9.08 29.94
N GLU A 87 22.71 8.94 30.47
CA GLU A 87 23.94 9.25 29.72
C GLU A 87 24.08 8.33 28.49
N SER A 88 24.15 8.97 27.31
CA SER A 88 24.39 8.29 26.04
C SER A 88 25.86 7.94 25.88
N ARG A 89 26.14 6.72 25.40
CA ARG A 89 27.48 6.26 25.04
C ARG A 89 27.46 5.64 23.66
N SER A 90 28.48 5.99 22.86
CA SER A 90 28.70 5.37 21.56
C SER A 90 29.09 3.91 21.75
N PHE A 91 28.46 3.03 20.98
CA PHE A 91 28.71 1.60 20.93
C PHE A 91 28.89 1.16 19.47
N ARG A 92 29.97 0.43 19.20
CA ARG A 92 30.26 -0.14 17.88
C ARG A 92 29.42 -1.39 17.62
N ALA A 93 28.18 -1.19 17.16
CA ALA A 93 27.35 -2.28 16.67
C ALA A 93 27.80 -2.77 15.28
N GLU A 94 27.41 -3.98 14.91
CA GLU A 94 27.80 -4.63 13.66
C GLU A 94 27.35 -3.85 12.42
N ARG A 95 26.20 -3.16 12.51
CA ARG A 95 25.63 -2.34 11.43
C ARG A 95 26.08 -0.88 11.47
N GLY A 96 27.14 -0.58 12.23
CA GLY A 96 27.67 0.77 12.41
C GLY A 96 27.60 1.24 13.86
N ALA A 97 28.37 2.28 14.18
CA ALA A 97 28.35 2.90 15.50
C ALA A 97 26.99 3.57 15.76
N ARG A 98 26.48 3.41 16.99
CA ARG A 98 25.22 3.99 17.45
C ARG A 98 25.34 4.39 18.92
N GLU A 99 24.51 5.33 19.35
CA GLU A 99 24.44 5.72 20.75
C GLU A 99 23.35 4.94 21.48
N PHE A 100 23.70 4.42 22.66
CA PHE A 100 22.76 3.85 23.60
C PHE A 100 22.82 4.62 24.92
N ALA A 101 21.67 4.77 25.56
CA ALA A 101 21.48 5.41 26.86
C ALA A 101 20.78 4.44 27.82
N ALA A 102 20.96 4.62 29.12
CA ALA A 102 20.09 3.95 30.09
C ALA A 102 18.63 4.36 29.83
N GLY A 103 17.72 3.39 29.77
CA GLY A 103 16.33 3.57 29.35
C GLY A 103 16.07 3.25 27.88
N ASP A 104 17.10 3.09 27.04
CA ASP A 104 16.90 2.73 25.63
C ASP A 104 16.31 1.33 25.50
N ARG A 105 15.37 1.19 24.56
CA ARG A 105 14.87 -0.11 24.10
C ARG A 105 15.80 -0.63 23.02
N ILE A 106 16.25 -1.88 23.13
CA ILE A 106 17.14 -2.51 22.14
C ILE A 106 16.63 -3.88 21.69
N ILE A 107 17.05 -4.27 20.49
CA ILE A 107 16.78 -5.58 19.89
C ILE A 107 18.10 -6.30 19.58
N PHE A 108 18.15 -7.60 19.90
CA PHE A 108 19.23 -8.50 19.52
C PHE A 108 18.99 -9.05 18.12
N LEU A 109 20.00 -9.01 17.25
CA LEU A 109 19.88 -9.33 15.83
C LEU A 109 20.50 -10.67 15.43
N GLU A 110 21.21 -11.32 16.35
CA GLU A 110 21.87 -12.60 16.10
C GLU A 110 21.74 -13.55 17.30
N ASN A 111 21.57 -14.84 17.02
CA ASN A 111 21.66 -15.89 18.03
C ASN A 111 23.12 -16.05 18.47
N ALA A 112 23.43 -15.83 19.74
CA ALA A 112 24.79 -16.00 20.23
C ALA A 112 24.85 -16.56 21.64
N ARG A 113 25.94 -17.28 21.89
CA ARG A 113 26.40 -17.67 23.23
C ARG A 113 27.78 -17.06 23.44
N PHE A 114 27.93 -16.21 24.43
CA PHE A 114 29.19 -15.51 24.68
C PHE A 114 29.47 -15.35 26.17
N LEU A 115 30.71 -15.01 26.51
CA LEU A 115 31.15 -14.65 27.86
C LEU A 115 31.51 -13.18 27.88
N GLU A 116 31.13 -12.47 28.94
CA GLU A 116 31.55 -11.08 29.17
C GLU A 116 32.52 -11.07 30.37
N PRO A 117 33.84 -10.88 30.14
CA PRO A 117 34.85 -10.88 31.18
C PRO A 117 34.59 -9.86 32.30
N ARG A 118 33.92 -8.74 31.99
CA ARG A 118 33.56 -7.70 32.96
C ARG A 118 32.31 -8.03 33.78
N ALA A 119 31.60 -9.12 33.44
CA ALA A 119 30.44 -9.62 34.17
C ALA A 119 30.55 -11.13 34.49
N PRO A 120 31.61 -11.58 35.20
CA PRO A 120 31.87 -13.01 35.39
C PRO A 120 30.79 -13.74 36.19
N ARG A 121 30.02 -13.02 37.01
CA ARG A 121 28.92 -13.58 37.81
C ARG A 121 27.75 -14.10 36.96
N LEU A 122 27.58 -13.59 35.74
CA LEU A 122 26.51 -14.02 34.84
C LEU A 122 26.86 -15.31 34.07
N GLY A 123 28.14 -15.72 34.06
CA GLY A 123 28.59 -16.88 33.29
C GLY A 123 28.33 -16.73 31.78
N PRO A 124 28.20 -17.85 31.04
CA PRO A 124 27.82 -17.83 29.63
C PRO A 124 26.42 -17.25 29.44
N GLN A 125 26.32 -16.25 28.57
CA GLN A 125 25.08 -15.54 28.26
C GLN A 125 24.53 -16.02 26.91
N TYR A 126 23.21 -16.05 26.80
CA TYR A 126 22.51 -16.56 25.62
C TYR A 126 21.44 -15.59 25.16
N VAL A 127 21.61 -15.10 23.94
CA VAL A 127 20.69 -14.17 23.28
C VAL A 127 20.21 -14.78 21.97
N LYS A 128 18.98 -14.46 21.59
CA LYS A 128 18.39 -14.88 20.32
C LYS A 128 18.05 -13.66 19.48
N ASN A 129 18.14 -13.81 18.17
CA ASN A 129 17.63 -12.84 17.21
C ASN A 129 16.13 -12.59 17.48
N GLY A 130 15.75 -11.31 17.59
CA GLY A 130 14.40 -10.88 17.94
C GLY A 130 14.16 -10.70 19.44
N MET A 131 15.11 -11.06 20.32
CA MET A 131 14.97 -10.72 21.74
C MET A 131 15.04 -9.22 21.93
N LEU A 132 14.13 -8.69 22.74
CA LEU A 132 14.10 -7.30 23.14
C LEU A 132 14.53 -7.15 24.60
N GLY A 133 15.07 -5.99 24.92
CA GLY A 133 15.48 -5.63 26.28
C GLY A 133 15.61 -4.12 26.46
N THR A 134 15.69 -3.71 27.72
CA THR A 134 15.85 -2.31 28.11
C THR A 134 17.23 -2.12 28.73
N VAL A 135 17.98 -1.12 28.24
CA VAL A 135 19.31 -0.78 28.76
C VAL A 135 19.16 -0.21 30.16
N VAL A 136 19.83 -0.82 31.14
CA VAL A 136 19.86 -0.40 32.55
C VAL A 136 21.05 0.51 32.82
N SER A 137 22.20 0.24 32.19
CA SER A 137 23.42 1.04 32.29
C SER A 137 24.24 0.90 31.01
N THR A 138 25.00 1.95 30.66
CA THR A 138 25.85 2.01 29.47
C THR A 138 27.34 1.99 29.77
N GLY A 139 27.72 2.06 31.04
CA GLY A 139 29.10 2.08 31.49
C GLY A 139 29.38 1.11 32.64
N ASP A 140 30.66 0.73 32.75
CA ASP A 140 31.17 0.00 33.91
C ASP A 140 31.69 0.95 35.01
N LYS A 141 32.26 0.39 36.09
CA LYS A 141 32.82 1.18 37.20
C LYS A 141 33.99 2.08 36.81
N ARG A 142 34.59 1.86 35.64
CA ARG A 142 35.72 2.62 35.08
C ARG A 142 35.28 3.61 34.01
N GLY A 143 33.99 3.62 33.66
CA GLY A 143 33.44 4.44 32.57
C GLY A 143 33.69 3.87 31.18
N GLU A 144 34.15 2.62 31.05
CA GLU A 144 34.28 1.93 29.77
C GLU A 144 32.90 1.53 29.25
N VAL A 145 32.74 1.49 27.92
CA VAL A 145 31.48 1.12 27.28
C VAL A 145 31.10 -0.32 27.64
N LEU A 146 29.99 -0.47 28.36
CA LEU A 146 29.46 -1.75 28.80
C LEU A 146 27.95 -1.65 28.94
N LEU A 147 27.20 -2.31 28.06
CA LEU A 147 25.75 -2.28 28.10
C LEU A 147 25.25 -3.37 29.04
N SER A 148 24.53 -2.97 30.09
CA SER A 148 23.76 -3.87 30.94
C SER A 148 22.30 -3.77 30.54
N VAL A 149 21.68 -4.88 30.16
CA VAL A 149 20.36 -4.93 29.52
C VAL A 149 19.47 -5.89 30.29
N ARG A 150 18.29 -5.42 30.70
CA ARG A 150 17.22 -6.26 31.24
C ARG A 150 16.37 -6.75 30.08
N LEU A 151 16.41 -8.05 29.79
CA LEU A 151 15.52 -8.67 28.80
C LEU A 151 14.08 -8.74 29.33
N ASP A 152 13.12 -8.81 28.41
CA ASP A 152 11.68 -8.92 28.75
C ASP A 152 11.33 -10.19 29.51
N ASN A 153 12.12 -11.25 29.32
CA ASN A 153 11.99 -12.48 30.11
C ASN A 153 12.57 -12.37 31.53
N GLY A 154 12.94 -11.16 31.97
CA GLY A 154 13.47 -10.84 33.29
C GLY A 154 14.96 -11.09 33.48
N ARG A 155 15.65 -11.75 32.53
CA ARG A 155 17.09 -12.03 32.63
C ARG A 155 17.94 -10.81 32.32
N ASP A 156 19.06 -10.67 33.01
CA ASP A 156 20.07 -9.67 32.70
C ASP A 156 21.09 -10.20 31.69
N VAL A 157 21.46 -9.35 30.73
CA VAL A 157 22.54 -9.57 29.78
C VAL A 157 23.48 -8.36 29.84
N VAL A 158 24.78 -8.62 29.95
CA VAL A 158 25.83 -7.61 29.89
C VAL A 158 26.70 -7.88 28.67
N LEU A 159 26.91 -6.85 27.85
CA LEU A 159 27.68 -6.96 26.62
C LEU A 159 28.58 -5.74 26.41
N SER A 160 29.77 -5.99 25.90
CA SER A 160 30.72 -4.99 25.42
C SER A 160 30.88 -5.10 23.90
N GLU A 161 31.57 -4.12 23.31
CA GLU A 161 31.95 -4.17 21.90
C GLU A 161 32.83 -5.37 21.56
N ASP A 162 33.48 -6.01 22.54
CA ASP A 162 34.32 -7.19 22.30
C ASP A 162 33.55 -8.50 22.41
N SER A 163 32.46 -8.51 23.18
CA SER A 163 31.69 -9.73 23.45
C SER A 163 30.55 -9.97 22.46
N TYR A 164 29.83 -8.92 22.05
CA TYR A 164 28.66 -9.02 21.16
C TYR A 164 28.29 -7.67 20.54
N ARG A 165 28.14 -7.61 19.21
CA ARG A 165 27.88 -6.34 18.47
C ARG A 165 26.53 -6.28 17.74
N ASN A 166 25.77 -7.37 17.70
CA ASN A 166 24.59 -7.48 16.84
C ASN A 166 23.34 -6.94 17.55
N VAL A 167 23.35 -5.65 17.89
CA VAL A 167 22.26 -4.93 18.55
C VAL A 167 21.81 -3.72 17.74
N ASP A 168 20.55 -3.32 17.90
CA ASP A 168 19.97 -2.08 17.35
C ASP A 168 18.93 -1.50 18.32
N HIS A 169 18.42 -0.30 18.04
CA HIS A 169 17.26 0.23 18.76
C HIS A 169 16.02 -0.65 18.51
N GLY A 170 15.22 -0.82 19.56
CA GLY A 170 14.11 -1.78 19.61
C GLY A 170 12.75 -1.15 19.88
N TYR A 171 12.59 0.16 19.68
CA TYR A 171 11.27 0.82 19.74
C TYR A 171 10.37 0.40 18.58
N ALA A 172 10.99 0.26 17.40
CA ALA A 172 10.40 -0.28 16.19
C ALA A 172 11.16 -1.52 15.71
N ALA A 173 10.45 -2.49 15.15
CA ALA A 173 11.01 -3.71 14.59
C ALA A 173 10.36 -4.08 13.25
N THR A 174 11.04 -4.88 12.44
CA THR A 174 10.42 -5.41 11.23
C THR A 174 9.40 -6.49 11.57
N ILE A 175 8.31 -6.57 10.80
CA ILE A 175 7.23 -7.57 10.99
C ILE A 175 7.79 -9.01 11.02
N HIS A 176 8.79 -9.31 10.17
CA HIS A 176 9.44 -10.63 10.16
C HIS A 176 10.25 -10.93 11.43
N LYS A 177 10.80 -9.91 12.09
CA LYS A 177 11.62 -10.08 13.32
C LYS A 177 10.79 -10.10 14.60
N SER A 178 9.56 -9.59 14.57
CA SER A 178 8.61 -9.65 15.68
C SER A 178 7.81 -10.96 15.72
N GLN A 179 8.11 -11.93 14.85
CA GLN A 179 7.42 -13.21 14.83
C GLN A 179 7.57 -13.95 16.17
N GLY A 180 6.47 -14.08 16.90
CA GLY A 180 6.41 -14.71 18.22
C GLY A 180 6.51 -13.72 19.40
N ALA A 181 6.83 -12.45 19.16
CA ALA A 181 6.65 -11.40 20.15
C ALA A 181 5.15 -11.12 20.30
N THR A 182 4.69 -11.06 21.55
CA THR A 182 3.31 -10.68 21.86
C THR A 182 3.42 -9.50 22.82
N VAL A 183 2.92 -8.35 22.40
CA VAL A 183 2.92 -7.12 23.19
C VAL A 183 1.49 -6.69 23.51
N GLU A 184 1.30 -5.78 24.46
CA GLU A 184 -0.05 -5.30 24.79
C GLU A 184 -0.63 -4.47 23.65
N ARG A 185 0.16 -3.51 23.11
CA ARG A 185 -0.24 -2.62 22.04
C ARG A 185 0.76 -2.56 20.89
N THR A 186 0.27 -2.66 19.66
CA THR A 186 1.08 -2.54 18.44
C THR A 186 0.67 -1.37 17.56
N PHE A 187 1.66 -0.70 16.97
CA PHE A 187 1.47 0.36 15.98
C PHE A 187 2.06 -0.12 14.66
N VAL A 188 1.23 -0.37 13.66
CA VAL A 188 1.65 -1.01 12.41
C VAL A 188 1.66 0.03 11.28
N LEU A 189 2.83 0.29 10.70
CA LEU A 189 2.94 1.08 9.48
C LEU A 189 2.62 0.19 8.27
N ALA A 190 1.46 0.41 7.67
CA ALA A 190 1.04 -0.23 6.43
C ALA A 190 1.85 0.28 5.24
N THR A 191 2.23 -0.62 4.34
CA THR A 191 2.88 -0.25 3.08
C THR A 191 2.28 -1.06 1.94
N GLY A 192 2.32 -0.52 0.71
CA GLY A 192 1.84 -1.22 -0.49
C GLY A 192 2.59 -2.51 -0.84
N MET A 193 3.68 -2.85 -0.14
CA MET A 193 4.41 -4.11 -0.29
C MET A 193 3.93 -5.21 0.68
N MET A 194 3.08 -4.90 1.65
CA MET A 194 2.54 -5.90 2.56
C MET A 194 1.54 -6.80 1.83
N ASP A 195 1.60 -8.08 2.14
CA ASP A 195 0.67 -9.11 1.66
C ASP A 195 -0.25 -9.56 2.81
N GLN A 196 -1.11 -10.54 2.52
CA GLN A 196 -2.04 -11.09 3.51
C GLN A 196 -1.30 -11.69 4.71
N HIS A 197 -0.15 -12.32 4.50
CA HIS A 197 0.59 -12.96 5.58
C HIS A 197 1.21 -11.93 6.52
N LEU A 198 1.88 -10.91 5.97
CA LEU A 198 2.46 -9.79 6.73
C LEU A 198 1.39 -9.00 7.48
N THR A 199 0.24 -8.76 6.85
CA THR A 199 -0.90 -8.09 7.48
C THR A 199 -1.41 -8.92 8.65
N TYR A 200 -1.66 -10.21 8.44
CA TYR A 200 -2.11 -11.09 9.51
C TYR A 200 -1.10 -11.16 10.66
N VAL A 201 0.18 -11.36 10.33
CA VAL A 201 1.25 -11.46 11.33
C VAL A 201 1.36 -10.18 12.15
N SER A 202 1.35 -9.00 11.53
CA SER A 202 1.46 -7.71 12.23
C SER A 202 0.25 -7.43 13.09
N MET A 203 -0.96 -7.60 12.55
CA MET A 203 -2.21 -7.30 13.25
C MET A 203 -2.55 -8.33 14.35
N THR A 204 -1.81 -9.44 14.50
CA THR A 204 -2.04 -10.46 15.54
C THR A 204 -0.94 -10.50 16.61
N ARG A 205 -0.05 -9.49 16.66
CA ARG A 205 1.00 -9.40 17.71
C ARG A 205 0.56 -8.71 18.99
N HIS A 206 -0.67 -8.18 19.06
CA HIS A 206 -1.19 -7.49 20.22
C HIS A 206 -2.02 -8.43 21.12
N ARG A 207 -2.06 -8.13 22.43
CA ARG A 207 -3.01 -8.74 23.38
C ARG A 207 -4.24 -7.87 23.59
N ASP A 208 -4.07 -6.55 23.54
CA ASP A 208 -5.10 -5.57 23.88
C ASP A 208 -5.49 -4.74 22.66
N ARG A 209 -4.52 -4.07 22.00
CA ARG A 209 -4.84 -3.15 20.90
C ARG A 209 -3.83 -3.17 19.74
N ALA A 210 -4.32 -3.12 18.50
CA ALA A 210 -3.52 -2.85 17.32
C ALA A 210 -4.08 -1.67 16.54
N ASP A 211 -3.22 -0.71 16.21
CA ASP A 211 -3.53 0.43 15.36
C ASP A 211 -2.78 0.28 14.02
N LEU A 212 -3.48 0.38 12.89
CA LEU A 212 -2.93 0.31 11.53
C LEU A 212 -2.86 1.71 10.92
N TYR A 213 -1.67 2.09 10.46
CA TYR A 213 -1.36 3.43 9.97
C TYR A 213 -1.01 3.39 8.48
N ALA A 214 -1.69 4.19 7.67
CA ALA A 214 -1.50 4.19 6.22
C ALA A 214 -1.31 5.61 5.68
N ALA A 215 -0.25 5.82 4.88
CA ALA A 215 -0.08 7.06 4.12
C ALA A 215 -0.75 6.95 2.75
N LYS A 216 -1.61 7.91 2.37
CA LYS A 216 -2.33 7.93 1.08
C LYS A 216 -1.37 7.76 -0.10
N GLU A 217 -0.25 8.47 -0.09
CA GLU A 217 0.77 8.40 -1.16
C GLU A 217 1.35 6.99 -1.42
N ASP A 218 1.29 6.09 -0.43
CA ASP A 218 1.77 4.71 -0.58
C ASP A 218 0.77 3.79 -1.28
N PHE A 219 -0.49 4.20 -1.32
CA PHE A 219 -1.61 3.42 -1.86
C PHE A 219 -2.25 4.09 -3.07
N GLU A 220 -1.85 5.31 -3.41
CA GLU A 220 -2.19 5.97 -4.66
C GLU A 220 -1.62 5.22 -5.88
N ALA A 221 -2.42 5.15 -6.95
CA ALA A 221 -1.95 4.65 -8.22
C ALA A 221 -0.93 5.65 -8.80
N ARG A 222 0.37 5.33 -8.74
CA ARG A 222 1.41 6.17 -9.36
C ARG A 222 1.17 6.26 -10.87
N PRO A 223 0.86 7.45 -11.43
CA PRO A 223 0.54 7.61 -12.84
C PRO A 223 1.77 7.58 -13.75
N GLU A 224 2.98 7.37 -13.21
CA GLU A 224 4.25 7.54 -13.92
C GLU A 224 4.48 6.55 -15.08
N TRP A 225 3.72 5.45 -15.15
CA TRP A 225 3.84 4.44 -16.21
C TRP A 225 2.52 4.07 -16.88
N GLY A 226 1.66 5.07 -17.06
CA GLY A 226 0.47 4.93 -17.89
C GLY A 226 -0.25 6.27 -17.99
N ARG A 227 -0.51 6.74 -19.22
CA ARG A 227 -1.54 7.75 -19.45
C ARG A 227 -2.75 7.38 -18.59
N LYS A 228 -3.39 8.34 -17.89
CA LYS A 228 -4.70 8.12 -17.23
C LYS A 228 -5.51 7.17 -18.11
N PRO A 229 -5.93 5.99 -17.62
CA PRO A 229 -6.62 5.02 -18.45
C PRO A 229 -7.71 5.78 -19.19
N ARG A 230 -7.63 5.82 -20.52
CA ARG A 230 -8.76 6.35 -21.29
C ARG A 230 -9.92 5.46 -20.90
N VAL A 231 -10.97 6.07 -20.35
CA VAL A 231 -12.14 5.32 -19.92
C VAL A 231 -12.59 4.48 -21.11
N ASP A 232 -12.51 3.16 -20.94
CA ASP A 232 -12.98 2.26 -21.97
C ASP A 232 -14.51 2.25 -21.89
N HIS A 233 -15.14 3.10 -22.69
CA HIS A 233 -16.59 3.17 -22.76
C HIS A 233 -17.21 1.81 -23.15
N ALA A 234 -16.45 0.88 -23.76
CA ALA A 234 -16.90 -0.48 -24.05
C ALA A 234 -16.83 -1.41 -22.83
N ALA A 235 -15.89 -1.18 -21.89
CA ALA A 235 -15.86 -1.89 -20.60
C ALA A 235 -17.00 -1.41 -19.67
N GLY A 236 -17.43 -0.16 -19.84
CA GLY A 236 -18.53 0.45 -19.12
C GLY A 236 -18.06 1.36 -17.99
N VAL A 237 -18.71 2.51 -17.86
CA VAL A 237 -18.42 3.52 -16.84
C VAL A 237 -19.39 3.35 -15.70
N THR A 238 -18.88 3.08 -14.50
CA THR A 238 -19.71 2.86 -13.31
C THR A 238 -19.55 3.99 -12.32
N GLY A 239 -20.65 4.62 -11.92
CA GLY A 239 -20.62 5.74 -10.98
C GLY A 239 -22.00 6.32 -10.71
N GLU A 240 -22.03 7.42 -9.97
CA GLU A 240 -23.23 8.22 -9.72
C GLU A 240 -23.64 8.95 -10.99
N LEU A 241 -24.91 8.83 -11.39
CA LEU A 241 -25.46 9.69 -12.44
C LEU A 241 -25.70 11.09 -11.87
N VAL A 242 -24.84 12.05 -12.22
CA VAL A 242 -24.89 13.41 -11.65
C VAL A 242 -25.87 14.29 -12.40
N GLU A 243 -25.82 14.24 -13.74
CA GLU A 243 -26.59 15.14 -14.59
C GLU A 243 -26.88 14.47 -15.93
N THR A 244 -28.08 14.72 -16.45
CA THR A 244 -28.44 14.39 -17.82
C THR A 244 -28.95 15.63 -18.55
N GLY A 245 -28.60 15.77 -19.83
CA GLY A 245 -28.97 16.98 -20.56
C GLY A 245 -28.76 16.91 -22.06
N GLN A 246 -29.03 18.03 -22.72
CA GLN A 246 -28.77 18.27 -24.14
C GLN A 246 -27.74 19.38 -24.23
N ALA A 247 -26.62 19.14 -24.91
CA ALA A 247 -25.60 20.14 -25.11
C ALA A 247 -24.89 19.95 -26.45
N LYS A 248 -24.24 21.01 -26.93
CA LYS A 248 -23.42 20.92 -28.13
C LYS A 248 -22.19 20.05 -27.88
N PHE A 249 -22.10 18.93 -28.60
CA PHE A 249 -20.93 18.04 -28.54
C PHE A 249 -19.63 18.75 -28.94
N ARG A 250 -19.73 19.73 -29.86
CA ARG A 250 -18.63 20.60 -30.27
C ARG A 250 -19.02 22.07 -30.03
N PRO A 251 -18.41 22.75 -29.03
CA PRO A 251 -18.77 24.14 -28.70
C PRO A 251 -18.58 25.14 -29.85
N ASN A 252 -17.64 24.87 -30.76
CA ASN A 252 -17.32 25.74 -31.90
C ASN A 252 -18.20 25.50 -33.14
N ASP A 253 -19.10 24.52 -33.11
CA ASP A 253 -19.96 24.17 -34.24
C ASP A 253 -21.37 24.75 -34.02
N GLN A 254 -21.64 25.92 -34.62
CA GLN A 254 -22.92 26.61 -34.41
C GLN A 254 -24.09 25.91 -35.10
N ASP A 255 -23.81 25.13 -36.15
CA ASP A 255 -24.81 24.40 -36.95
C ASP A 255 -25.02 22.95 -36.49
N ALA A 256 -24.27 22.47 -35.48
CA ALA A 256 -24.48 21.16 -34.88
C ALA A 256 -25.67 21.17 -33.91
N ASP A 257 -26.55 20.18 -34.04
CA ASP A 257 -27.66 19.92 -33.13
C ASP A 257 -27.16 19.56 -31.72
N ASP A 258 -27.97 19.88 -30.70
CA ASP A 258 -27.70 19.45 -29.34
C ASP A 258 -27.72 17.92 -29.25
N SER A 259 -26.72 17.36 -28.57
CA SER A 259 -26.56 15.93 -28.36
C SER A 259 -26.85 15.58 -26.91
N PRO A 260 -27.53 14.44 -26.64
CA PRO A 260 -27.75 14.02 -25.28
C PRO A 260 -26.43 13.61 -24.61
N TYR A 261 -26.27 14.03 -23.36
CA TYR A 261 -25.18 13.59 -22.50
C TYR A 261 -25.66 13.08 -21.15
N ALA A 262 -24.81 12.28 -20.53
CA ALA A 262 -24.94 11.84 -19.15
C ALA A 262 -23.57 11.99 -18.47
N ASP A 263 -23.53 12.71 -17.35
CA ASP A 263 -22.33 12.88 -16.53
C ASP A 263 -22.34 11.82 -15.42
N VAL A 264 -21.33 10.95 -15.42
CA VAL A 264 -21.17 9.89 -14.43
C VAL A 264 -19.96 10.20 -13.55
N LYS A 265 -20.17 10.35 -12.26
CA LYS A 265 -19.11 10.52 -11.27
C LYS A 265 -18.66 9.17 -10.70
N THR A 266 -17.46 8.76 -11.06
CA THR A 266 -16.84 7.50 -10.59
C THR A 266 -16.40 7.61 -9.12
N GLU A 267 -16.12 6.47 -8.48
CA GLU A 267 -15.70 6.41 -7.07
C GLU A 267 -14.37 7.14 -6.78
N ASP A 268 -13.51 7.29 -7.78
CA ASP A 268 -12.27 8.07 -7.70
C ASP A 268 -12.51 9.60 -7.73
N GLY A 269 -13.79 10.03 -7.82
CA GLY A 269 -14.19 11.43 -7.88
C GLY A 269 -14.13 12.05 -9.27
N SER A 270 -13.65 11.33 -10.28
CA SER A 270 -13.64 11.80 -11.68
C SER A 270 -15.06 11.90 -12.23
N VAL A 271 -15.36 12.95 -13.00
CA VAL A 271 -16.64 13.08 -13.72
C VAL A 271 -16.41 12.77 -15.20
N HIS A 272 -17.14 11.79 -15.71
CA HIS A 272 -17.07 11.36 -17.10
C HIS A 272 -18.35 11.72 -17.84
N ARG A 273 -18.23 12.68 -18.77
CA ARG A 273 -19.31 13.04 -19.69
C ARG A 273 -19.40 12.07 -20.85
N LEU A 274 -20.48 11.30 -20.89
CA LEU A 274 -20.78 10.33 -21.95
C LEU A 274 -21.80 10.93 -22.91
N TRP A 275 -21.59 10.72 -24.20
CA TRP A 275 -22.44 11.28 -25.27
C TRP A 275 -23.07 10.17 -26.11
N GLY A 276 -24.35 10.31 -26.41
CA GLY A 276 -25.06 9.32 -27.22
C GLY A 276 -26.54 9.58 -27.36
N VAL A 277 -27.03 9.49 -28.60
CA VAL A 277 -28.45 9.69 -28.92
C VAL A 277 -29.33 8.62 -28.28
N SER A 278 -28.79 7.42 -28.03
CA SER A 278 -29.52 6.33 -27.36
C SER A 278 -29.48 6.42 -25.82
N LEU A 279 -28.71 7.34 -25.23
CA LEU A 279 -28.57 7.45 -23.76
C LEU A 279 -29.90 7.72 -23.06
N PRO A 280 -30.73 8.71 -23.48
CA PRO A 280 -31.99 8.98 -22.80
C PRO A 280 -32.92 7.77 -22.79
N LYS A 281 -33.02 7.07 -23.94
CA LYS A 281 -33.82 5.85 -24.07
C LYS A 281 -33.30 4.73 -23.17
N ALA A 282 -31.98 4.53 -23.12
CA ALA A 282 -31.38 3.49 -22.27
C ALA A 282 -31.59 3.74 -20.77
N LEU A 283 -31.54 5.01 -20.34
CA LEU A 283 -31.81 5.41 -18.96
C LEU A 283 -33.29 5.22 -18.59
N GLU A 284 -34.21 5.62 -19.47
CA GLU A 284 -35.65 5.48 -19.29
C GLU A 284 -36.09 4.01 -19.23
N GLU A 285 -35.61 3.17 -20.16
CA GLU A 285 -35.88 1.71 -20.17
C GLU A 285 -35.37 1.01 -18.91
N SER A 286 -34.31 1.54 -18.30
CA SER A 286 -33.69 0.99 -17.09
C SER A 286 -34.27 1.58 -15.80
N GLY A 287 -35.18 2.55 -15.89
CA GLY A 287 -35.77 3.23 -14.73
C GLY A 287 -34.74 3.91 -13.83
N ILE A 288 -33.70 4.49 -14.44
CA ILE A 288 -32.60 5.17 -13.76
C ILE A 288 -32.93 6.65 -13.56
N SER A 289 -32.66 7.16 -12.35
CA SER A 289 -32.79 8.59 -12.03
C SER A 289 -31.43 9.20 -11.66
N GLU A 290 -31.34 10.53 -11.68
CA GLU A 290 -30.18 11.26 -11.17
C GLU A 290 -29.95 10.91 -9.69
N GLY A 291 -28.69 10.67 -9.31
CA GLY A 291 -28.26 10.17 -8.00
C GLY A 291 -28.11 8.65 -7.90
N ASP A 292 -28.64 7.87 -8.83
CA ASP A 292 -28.47 6.40 -8.85
C ASP A 292 -27.01 6.02 -9.18
N THR A 293 -26.56 4.88 -8.64
CA THR A 293 -25.31 4.26 -9.10
C THR A 293 -25.58 3.40 -10.33
N VAL A 294 -24.96 3.75 -11.45
CA VAL A 294 -25.25 3.18 -12.77
C VAL A 294 -23.97 2.71 -13.45
N THR A 295 -24.09 1.67 -14.26
CA THR A 295 -23.08 1.32 -15.27
C THR A 295 -23.60 1.68 -16.65
N LEU A 296 -22.91 2.59 -17.35
CA LEU A 296 -23.19 2.94 -18.74
C LEU A 296 -22.14 2.30 -19.65
N ARG A 297 -22.57 1.40 -20.53
CA ARG A 297 -21.68 0.67 -21.43
C ARG A 297 -22.04 0.95 -22.89
N ARG A 298 -21.02 1.17 -23.71
CA ARG A 298 -21.17 1.31 -25.16
C ARG A 298 -21.14 -0.08 -25.79
N ASP A 299 -22.31 -0.61 -26.12
CA ASP A 299 -22.49 -1.97 -26.65
C ASP A 299 -22.25 -2.08 -28.16
N GLY A 300 -22.14 -0.96 -28.88
CA GLY A 300 -21.79 -0.96 -30.29
C GLY A 300 -21.99 0.38 -30.99
N VAL A 301 -21.93 0.32 -32.32
CA VAL A 301 -22.16 1.46 -33.22
C VAL A 301 -23.22 1.06 -34.25
N GLU A 302 -24.27 1.88 -34.37
CA GLU A 302 -25.31 1.76 -35.38
C GLU A 302 -25.10 2.81 -36.48
N ARG A 303 -25.07 2.38 -37.75
CA ARG A 303 -24.93 3.28 -38.90
C ARG A 303 -26.28 3.87 -39.26
N VAL A 304 -26.41 5.19 -39.13
CA VAL A 304 -27.65 5.91 -39.45
C VAL A 304 -27.36 7.00 -40.48
N LYS A 305 -28.24 7.14 -41.48
CA LYS A 305 -28.19 8.23 -42.45
C LYS A 305 -28.74 9.50 -41.81
N VAL A 306 -27.92 10.54 -41.72
CA VAL A 306 -28.28 11.84 -41.16
C VAL A 306 -28.14 12.91 -42.24
N GLN A 307 -29.12 13.81 -42.31
CA GLN A 307 -29.04 14.96 -43.21
C GLN A 307 -28.20 16.06 -42.55
N VAL A 308 -27.00 16.30 -43.08
CA VAL A 308 -26.10 17.34 -42.56
C VAL A 308 -26.29 18.61 -43.38
N PRO A 309 -26.57 19.77 -42.74
CA PRO A 309 -26.62 21.05 -43.43
C PRO A 309 -25.20 21.50 -43.82
N ILE A 310 -24.97 21.66 -45.12
CA ILE A 310 -23.77 22.27 -45.69
C ILE A 310 -24.12 23.71 -46.04
N VAL A 311 -23.44 24.65 -45.39
CA VAL A 311 -23.57 26.07 -45.70
C VAL A 311 -22.62 26.39 -46.84
N ASP A 312 -23.15 26.89 -47.95
CA ASP A 312 -22.35 27.36 -49.08
C ASP A 312 -21.70 28.72 -48.74
N GLU A 313 -20.36 28.77 -48.70
CA GLU A 313 -19.56 29.95 -48.30
C GLU A 313 -19.85 31.21 -49.14
N GLN A 314 -20.39 31.07 -50.35
CA GLN A 314 -20.64 32.20 -51.26
C GLN A 314 -22.07 32.74 -51.20
N THR A 315 -23.04 31.92 -50.78
CA THR A 315 -24.48 32.25 -50.85
C THR A 315 -25.19 32.20 -49.50
N GLY A 316 -24.57 31.62 -48.48
CA GLY A 316 -25.18 31.41 -47.15
C GLY A 316 -26.37 30.44 -47.16
N GLN A 317 -26.65 29.78 -48.29
CA GLN A 317 -27.77 28.85 -48.41
C GLN A 317 -27.41 27.48 -47.81
N LYS A 318 -28.33 26.94 -46.99
CA LYS A 318 -28.18 25.62 -46.36
C LYS A 318 -28.62 24.53 -47.34
N ARG A 319 -27.69 23.67 -47.77
CA ARG A 319 -27.96 22.45 -48.55
C ARG A 319 -27.84 21.23 -47.65
N PHE A 320 -28.86 20.39 -47.58
CA PHE A 320 -28.80 19.16 -46.80
C PHE A 320 -28.20 18.02 -47.64
N GLU A 321 -27.17 17.36 -47.13
CA GLU A 321 -26.56 16.16 -47.72
C GLU A 321 -26.78 14.96 -46.79
N GLU A 322 -27.26 13.84 -47.32
CA GLU A 322 -27.32 12.59 -46.56
C GLU A 322 -25.91 12.04 -46.36
N ARG A 323 -25.50 11.94 -45.09
CA ARG A 323 -24.24 11.32 -44.69
C ARG A 323 -24.52 10.13 -43.79
N GLU A 324 -23.79 9.05 -44.00
CA GLU A 324 -23.79 7.93 -43.06
C GLU A 324 -22.94 8.30 -41.84
N VAL A 325 -23.57 8.26 -40.67
CA VAL A 325 -22.94 8.59 -39.39
C VAL A 325 -23.06 7.40 -38.45
N ASP A 326 -21.94 7.07 -37.83
CA ASP A 326 -21.82 6.05 -36.79
C ASP A 326 -22.39 6.60 -35.46
N ARG A 327 -23.45 6.00 -34.93
CA ARG A 327 -24.08 6.37 -33.65
C ARG A 327 -23.78 5.33 -32.58
N ASN A 328 -23.27 5.77 -31.43
CA ASN A 328 -23.02 4.87 -30.30
C ASN A 328 -24.35 4.35 -29.72
N VAL A 329 -24.44 3.04 -29.53
CA VAL A 329 -25.53 2.39 -28.80
C VAL A 329 -25.07 2.15 -27.37
N TRP A 330 -25.84 2.69 -26.43
CA TRP A 330 -25.58 2.62 -25.00
C TRP A 330 -26.57 1.69 -24.32
N THR A 331 -26.07 0.90 -23.38
CA THR A 331 -26.88 0.20 -22.39
C THR A 331 -26.60 0.76 -21.01
N ALA A 332 -27.66 0.90 -20.22
CA ALA A 332 -27.60 1.35 -18.86
C ALA A 332 -28.01 0.20 -17.93
N LYS A 333 -27.33 0.08 -16.79
CA LYS A 333 -27.68 -0.87 -15.74
C LYS A 333 -27.67 -0.15 -14.41
N ARG A 334 -28.81 -0.16 -13.71
CA ARG A 334 -28.89 0.33 -12.33
C ARG A 334 -28.27 -0.70 -11.38
N ILE A 335 -27.27 -0.28 -10.62
CA ILE A 335 -26.65 -1.10 -9.57
C ILE A 335 -27.36 -0.84 -8.24
N GLU A 336 -27.55 0.44 -7.90
CA GLU A 336 -28.03 0.87 -6.59
C GLU A 336 -28.87 2.14 -6.78
N THR A 337 -29.94 2.29 -6.00
CA THR A 337 -30.75 3.51 -5.99
C THR A 337 -30.04 4.62 -5.23
N ALA A 338 -30.41 5.88 -5.47
CA ALA A 338 -29.88 7.02 -4.72
C ALA A 338 -30.02 6.85 -3.19
N GLU A 339 -31.18 6.38 -2.72
CA GLU A 339 -31.43 6.12 -1.30
C GLU A 339 -30.51 5.02 -0.74
N ALA A 340 -30.40 3.88 -1.42
CA ALA A 340 -29.53 2.79 -0.99
C ALA A 340 -28.04 3.19 -1.01
N ARG A 341 -27.63 4.02 -1.98
CA ARG A 341 -26.28 4.60 -2.06
C ARG A 341 -26.00 5.49 -0.85
N LEU A 342 -26.94 6.35 -0.47
CA LEU A 342 -26.81 7.19 0.72
C LEU A 342 -26.69 6.34 2.00
N GLU A 343 -27.55 5.33 2.16
CA GLU A 343 -27.48 4.39 3.28
C GLU A 343 -26.14 3.62 3.31
N ARG A 344 -25.62 3.22 2.14
CA ARG A 344 -24.31 2.58 2.03
C ARG A 344 -23.18 3.52 2.44
N VAL A 345 -23.18 4.76 1.94
CA VAL A 345 -22.18 5.78 2.28
C VAL A 345 -22.22 6.10 3.78
N GLU A 346 -23.40 6.20 4.37
CA GLU A 346 -23.56 6.40 5.82
C GLU A 346 -23.02 5.21 6.61
N ARG A 347 -23.37 3.98 6.21
CA ARG A 347 -22.87 2.75 6.83
C ARG A 347 -21.37 2.56 6.69
N GLU A 348 -20.76 3.09 5.64
CA GLU A 348 -19.33 2.97 5.34
C GLU A 348 -18.53 4.21 5.74
N SER A 349 -19.15 5.20 6.38
CA SER A 349 -18.53 6.48 6.77
C SER A 349 -17.39 6.34 7.77
N HIS A 350 -17.30 5.21 8.50
CA HIS A 350 -16.17 4.89 9.37
C HIS A 350 -14.92 4.44 8.62
N ARG A 351 -15.04 4.09 7.33
CA ARG A 351 -13.91 3.64 6.52
C ARG A 351 -13.06 4.84 6.10
N PRO A 352 -11.73 4.76 6.24
CA PRO A 352 -10.82 5.78 5.70
C PRO A 352 -10.86 5.78 4.17
N ASP A 353 -10.46 6.89 3.53
CA ASP A 353 -10.43 7.02 2.07
C ASP A 353 -9.55 5.93 1.42
N VAL A 354 -8.46 5.55 2.10
CA VAL A 354 -7.53 4.50 1.64
C VAL A 354 -8.06 3.06 1.80
N PHE A 355 -9.25 2.87 2.38
CA PHE A 355 -9.72 1.54 2.81
C PHE A 355 -9.75 0.53 1.66
N LYS A 356 -10.27 0.92 0.50
CA LYS A 356 -10.38 0.02 -0.65
C LYS A 356 -9.01 -0.41 -1.17
N GLN A 357 -8.08 0.52 -1.27
CA GLN A 357 -6.70 0.26 -1.71
C GLN A 357 -5.95 -0.59 -0.68
N LEU A 358 -6.19 -0.37 0.62
CA LEU A 358 -5.66 -1.22 1.68
C LEU A 358 -6.18 -2.65 1.54
N VAL A 359 -7.49 -2.84 1.38
CA VAL A 359 -8.07 -4.18 1.19
C VAL A 359 -7.45 -4.85 -0.02
N GLU A 360 -7.37 -4.17 -1.17
CA GLU A 360 -6.80 -4.71 -2.39
C GLU A 360 -5.33 -5.15 -2.20
N ARG A 361 -4.50 -4.28 -1.62
CA ARG A 361 -3.06 -4.54 -1.46
C ARG A 361 -2.77 -5.56 -0.37
N LEU A 362 -3.44 -5.45 0.77
CA LEU A 362 -3.19 -6.32 1.92
C LEU A 362 -3.82 -7.70 1.74
N SER A 363 -4.85 -7.87 0.89
CA SER A 363 -5.48 -9.18 0.60
C SER A 363 -4.70 -10.08 -0.36
N ARG A 364 -3.59 -9.60 -0.93
CA ARG A 364 -2.79 -10.38 -1.87
C ARG A 364 -2.24 -11.65 -1.21
N SER A 365 -2.35 -12.77 -1.92
CA SER A 365 -1.89 -14.07 -1.45
C SER A 365 -0.36 -14.11 -1.32
N GLY A 366 0.13 -14.49 -0.13
CA GLY A 366 1.56 -14.59 0.19
C GLY A 366 2.21 -15.94 -0.18
N ALA A 367 1.75 -16.61 -1.23
CA ALA A 367 2.29 -17.91 -1.63
C ALA A 367 3.75 -17.77 -2.11
N LYS A 368 4.71 -18.06 -1.21
CA LYS A 368 6.19 -18.05 -1.40
C LYS A 368 6.64 -17.31 -2.66
N THR A 369 6.49 -15.99 -2.62
CA THR A 369 6.78 -15.11 -3.75
C THR A 369 8.28 -14.98 -3.90
N THR A 370 8.86 -15.80 -4.78
CA THR A 370 10.19 -15.51 -5.32
C THR A 370 10.08 -14.30 -6.25
N THR A 371 11.06 -13.41 -6.19
CA THR A 371 11.26 -12.19 -7.02
C THR A 371 11.02 -12.41 -8.53
N LEU A 372 10.99 -13.66 -9.01
CA LEU A 372 10.90 -14.07 -10.40
C LEU A 372 9.46 -14.24 -10.93
N ASP A 373 8.44 -14.33 -10.07
CA ASP A 373 7.05 -14.55 -10.53
C ASP A 373 6.36 -13.27 -11.07
N PHE A 374 7.03 -12.11 -10.94
CA PHE A 374 6.47 -10.79 -11.24
C PHE A 374 7.31 -10.00 -12.26
N GLU A 375 8.22 -10.64 -12.99
CA GLU A 375 9.03 -9.98 -14.03
C GLU A 375 8.17 -9.34 -15.13
N SER A 376 6.91 -9.79 -15.32
CA SER A 376 5.99 -9.25 -16.32
C SER A 376 4.92 -8.29 -15.78
N GLU A 377 4.86 -8.05 -14.47
CA GLU A 377 3.84 -7.19 -13.86
C GLU A 377 4.35 -5.74 -13.78
N ALA A 378 3.73 -4.83 -14.52
CA ALA A 378 4.21 -3.44 -14.69
C ALA A 378 4.41 -2.67 -13.38
N SER A 379 3.61 -2.99 -12.35
CA SER A 379 3.73 -2.36 -11.02
C SER A 379 4.92 -2.89 -10.21
N TYR A 380 5.32 -4.15 -10.42
CA TYR A 380 6.49 -4.75 -9.79
C TYR A 380 7.77 -4.27 -10.45
N GLN A 381 7.82 -4.23 -11.80
CA GLN A 381 8.94 -3.69 -12.56
C GLN A 381 9.26 -2.25 -12.14
N ALA A 382 8.25 -1.37 -12.07
CA ALA A 382 8.45 0.03 -11.66
C ALA A 382 8.98 0.16 -10.21
N HIS A 383 8.60 -0.75 -9.31
CA HIS A 383 9.03 -0.74 -7.92
C HIS A 383 10.42 -1.41 -7.74
N ALA A 384 10.73 -2.45 -8.51
CA ALA A 384 12.05 -3.05 -8.61
C ALA A 384 13.07 -2.08 -9.22
N ASP A 385 12.66 -1.26 -10.19
CA ASP A 385 13.46 -0.19 -10.79
C ASP A 385 13.69 0.98 -9.82
N ASP A 386 12.71 1.35 -8.99
CA ASP A 386 12.91 2.32 -7.90
C ASP A 386 13.89 1.77 -6.83
N PHE A 387 13.76 0.48 -6.49
CA PHE A 387 14.69 -0.21 -5.60
C PHE A 387 16.11 -0.30 -6.17
N ALA A 388 16.27 -0.62 -7.46
CA ALA A 388 17.55 -0.71 -8.16
C ALA A 388 18.22 0.67 -8.27
N ARG A 389 17.47 1.71 -8.63
CA ARG A 389 17.95 3.11 -8.68
C ARG A 389 18.45 3.60 -7.33
N ARG A 390 17.70 3.37 -6.25
CA ARG A 390 18.10 3.77 -4.88
C ARG A 390 19.33 3.04 -4.36
N ARG A 391 19.70 1.91 -4.97
CA ARG A 391 20.87 1.09 -4.62
C ARG A 391 22.01 1.20 -5.64
N GLY A 392 21.83 1.93 -6.74
CA GLY A 392 22.83 2.09 -7.80
C GLY A 392 23.11 0.82 -8.61
N ILE A 393 22.11 -0.04 -8.81
CA ILE A 393 22.24 -1.36 -9.44
C ILE A 393 21.91 -1.34 -10.96
N ASP A 394 21.64 -0.15 -11.53
CA ASP A 394 21.10 0.05 -12.89
C ASP A 394 22.01 -0.39 -14.07
N THR A 395 23.25 -0.80 -13.82
CA THR A 395 24.20 -1.15 -14.89
C THR A 395 23.98 -2.54 -15.50
N LEU A 396 23.16 -3.41 -14.88
CA LEU A 396 22.87 -4.75 -15.39
C LEU A 396 21.60 -4.84 -16.25
N SER A 397 20.63 -3.93 -16.08
CA SER A 397 19.37 -3.92 -16.83
C SER A 397 19.50 -3.42 -18.26
N GLN A 398 20.47 -2.52 -18.55
CA GLN A 398 20.76 -2.08 -19.92
C GLN A 398 21.34 -3.18 -20.82
N ALA A 399 21.96 -4.22 -20.25
CA ALA A 399 22.47 -5.36 -21.00
C ALA A 399 21.37 -6.37 -21.38
N ALA A 400 20.29 -6.45 -20.59
CA ALA A 400 19.18 -7.37 -20.82
C ALA A 400 18.20 -6.88 -21.89
N ALA A 401 17.95 -5.57 -21.95
CA ALA A 401 17.04 -4.96 -22.94
C ALA A 401 17.50 -5.13 -24.41
N GLY A 402 18.79 -5.45 -24.65
CA GLY A 402 19.32 -5.75 -25.98
C GLY A 402 19.04 -7.18 -26.47
N MET A 403 18.60 -8.11 -25.61
CA MET A 403 18.41 -9.52 -25.97
C MET A 403 16.94 -9.88 -26.29
N GLU A 404 15.97 -9.07 -25.89
CA GLU A 404 14.53 -9.36 -26.09
C GLU A 404 14.06 -9.25 -27.55
N GLU A 405 14.66 -8.39 -28.38
CA GLU A 405 14.32 -8.28 -29.82
C GLU A 405 14.78 -9.50 -30.65
N GLU A 406 15.73 -10.29 -30.14
CA GLU A 406 16.25 -11.48 -30.84
C GLU A 406 15.46 -12.75 -30.50
N VAL A 407 14.91 -12.82 -29.29
CA VAL A 407 14.11 -13.97 -28.82
C VAL A 407 12.76 -14.01 -29.52
N SER A 408 12.06 -12.86 -29.64
CA SER A 408 10.76 -12.78 -30.32
C SER A 408 10.79 -13.23 -31.79
N ARG A 409 11.90 -12.97 -32.50
CA ARG A 409 12.10 -13.46 -33.89
C ARG A 409 12.27 -14.99 -33.98
N ARG A 410 12.82 -15.64 -32.94
CA ARG A 410 12.94 -17.10 -32.89
C ARG A 410 11.61 -17.81 -32.59
N TRP A 411 10.71 -17.19 -31.81
CA TRP A 411 9.41 -17.79 -31.49
C TRP A 411 8.45 -17.80 -32.70
N ALA A 412 8.47 -16.76 -33.53
CA ALA A 412 7.70 -16.74 -34.79
C ALA A 412 8.16 -17.84 -35.77
N TRP A 413 9.47 -18.07 -35.88
CA TRP A 413 10.05 -19.12 -36.73
C TRP A 413 9.73 -20.55 -36.25
N ILE A 414 9.64 -20.76 -34.93
CA ILE A 414 9.26 -22.06 -34.33
C ILE A 414 7.75 -22.34 -34.50
N ALA A 415 6.91 -21.31 -34.45
CA ALA A 415 5.47 -21.43 -34.72
C ALA A 415 5.21 -21.82 -36.18
N GLU A 416 5.89 -21.16 -37.13
CA GLU A 416 5.79 -21.45 -38.57
C GLU A 416 6.30 -22.86 -38.92
N LYS A 417 7.33 -23.35 -38.21
CA LYS A 417 7.82 -24.74 -38.36
C LYS A 417 6.87 -25.81 -37.82
N ARG A 418 6.06 -25.50 -36.80
CA ARG A 418 5.05 -26.42 -36.25
C ARG A 418 3.87 -26.61 -37.21
N GLU A 419 3.49 -25.56 -37.93
CA GLU A 419 2.41 -25.61 -38.92
C GLU A 419 2.80 -26.47 -40.14
N GLN A 420 4.04 -26.34 -40.63
CA GLN A 420 4.58 -27.21 -41.70
C GLN A 420 4.67 -28.70 -41.32
N VAL A 421 4.91 -29.01 -40.03
CA VAL A 421 4.97 -30.40 -39.55
C VAL A 421 3.55 -30.98 -39.36
N ALA A 422 2.56 -30.15 -39.05
CA ALA A 422 1.16 -30.55 -38.97
C ALA A 422 0.58 -30.86 -40.37
N GLU A 423 0.88 -30.04 -41.39
CA GLU A 423 0.47 -30.30 -42.78
C GLU A 423 1.10 -31.58 -43.36
N LEU A 424 2.34 -31.91 -42.97
CA LEU A 424 3.00 -33.15 -43.37
C LEU A 424 2.39 -34.39 -42.69
N TRP A 425 1.83 -34.25 -41.49
CA TRP A 425 1.15 -35.32 -40.77
C TRP A 425 -0.26 -35.61 -41.33
N GLU A 426 -1.01 -34.59 -41.76
CA GLU A 426 -2.32 -34.78 -42.40
C GLU A 426 -2.22 -35.47 -43.77
N ARG A 427 -1.18 -35.17 -44.56
CA ARG A 427 -0.93 -35.85 -45.85
C ARG A 427 -0.54 -37.32 -45.71
N ALA A 428 0.06 -37.71 -44.59
CA ALA A 428 0.43 -39.10 -44.33
C ALA A 428 -0.74 -39.96 -43.81
N SER A 429 -1.81 -39.34 -43.32
CA SER A 429 -3.00 -40.05 -42.80
C SER A 429 -4.12 -40.27 -43.84
N MET A 430 -3.96 -39.79 -45.07
CA MET A 430 -4.96 -39.90 -46.15
C MET A 430 -4.46 -40.71 -47.37
N ALA A 431 -3.37 -41.47 -47.23
CA ALA A 431 -2.81 -42.35 -48.28
C ALA A 431 -2.91 -43.83 -47.90
#